data_AF-A0A4S2GYH6-F1
#
_entry.id   AF-A0A4S2GYH6-F1
#
_cell.length_a   1.000
_cell.length_b   1.000
_cell.length_c   1.000
_cell.angle_alpha   90.00
_cell.angle_beta   90.00
_cell.angle_gamma   90.00
#
_symmetry.space_group_name_H-M   'P 1'
#
loop_
_entity.id
_entity.type
_entity.pdbx_description
1 polymer ?
#
loop_
_entity_poly.entity_id
_entity_poly.type
_entity_poly.pdbx_seq_one_letter_code
_entity_poly.pdbx_strand_id
1 'polypeptide(L)'
;MIDLIPESSSAPPAARRRYNRRSVALALLMLPVTALAAWLAEADVPPAGVAAGLAGVFAVLLLFAYEFVQLMRSLDELQHRIHLTALVIGFASALLVLMALGIVSALTGLIGAEAWALIAILAVPASFLVYYVFLHVGLRRYR
;
A
#
# COMPACT_ATOMS: atom_id res chain seq x y z
N MET A 1 -21.41 10.76 -9.98
CA MET A 1 -20.01 11.08 -9.64
C MET A 1 -19.19 9.82 -9.86
N ILE A 2 -18.09 9.89 -10.60
CA ILE A 2 -17.13 8.78 -10.69
C ILE A 2 -16.45 8.70 -9.31
N ASP A 3 -16.66 7.60 -8.58
CA ASP A 3 -15.94 7.36 -7.33
C ASP A 3 -14.49 6.96 -7.68
N LEU A 4 -13.61 7.95 -7.66
CA LEU A 4 -12.18 7.80 -7.95
C LEU A 4 -11.45 6.88 -6.94
N ILE A 5 -12.01 6.73 -5.74
CA ILE A 5 -11.44 5.93 -4.64
C ILE A 5 -12.52 4.92 -4.21
N PRO A 6 -12.53 3.70 -4.80
CA PRO A 6 -13.60 2.71 -4.61
C PRO A 6 -13.83 2.39 -3.14
N GLU A 7 -12.74 2.38 -2.37
CA GLU A 7 -12.75 2.05 -0.95
C GLU A 7 -13.44 3.07 -0.05
N SER A 8 -13.60 4.30 -0.53
CA SER A 8 -14.27 5.36 0.20
C SER A 8 -15.72 5.55 -0.24
N SER A 9 -16.15 4.86 -1.29
CA SER A 9 -17.43 5.10 -1.98
C SER A 9 -18.66 4.86 -1.10
N SER A 10 -18.54 3.93 -0.15
CA SER A 10 -19.61 3.50 0.73
C SER A 10 -19.59 4.16 2.12
N ALA A 11 -18.54 4.94 2.40
CA ALA A 11 -18.41 5.68 3.66
C ALA A 11 -19.29 6.95 3.68
N PRO A 12 -19.69 7.44 4.88
CA PRO A 12 -20.41 8.70 5.02
C PRO A 12 -19.69 9.88 4.32
N PRO A 13 -20.41 10.85 3.73
CA PRO A 13 -19.79 11.90 2.92
C PRO A 13 -18.71 12.74 3.63
N ALA A 14 -18.83 12.91 4.95
CA ALA A 14 -17.84 13.59 5.77
C ALA A 14 -16.55 12.77 5.95
N ALA A 15 -16.69 11.47 6.26
CA ALA A 15 -15.57 10.55 6.40
C ALA A 15 -14.83 10.36 5.08
N ARG A 16 -15.57 10.19 3.97
CA ARG A 16 -15.02 10.09 2.61
C ARG A 16 -14.18 11.31 2.23
N ARG A 17 -14.70 12.53 2.46
CA ARG A 17 -13.96 13.77 2.16
C ARG A 17 -12.69 13.91 2.98
N ARG A 18 -12.76 13.57 4.28
CA ARG A 18 -11.59 13.59 5.17
C ARG A 18 -10.53 12.61 4.69
N TYR A 19 -10.92 11.36 4.43
CA TYR A 19 -10.03 10.31 3.96
C TYR A 19 -9.37 10.70 2.64
N ASN A 20 -10.15 11.07 1.62
CA ASN A 20 -9.60 11.40 0.30
C ASN A 20 -8.61 12.57 0.37
N ARG A 21 -8.92 13.64 1.11
CA ARG A 21 -8.01 14.77 1.28
C ARG A 21 -6.72 14.37 2.00
N ARG A 22 -6.82 13.58 3.07
CA ARG A 22 -5.65 13.13 3.85
C ARG A 22 -4.81 12.13 3.07
N SER A 23 -5.41 11.15 2.42
CA SER A 23 -4.70 10.17 1.59
C SER A 23 -3.98 10.82 0.42
N VAL A 24 -4.58 11.81 -0.25
CA VAL A 24 -3.89 12.59 -1.29
C VAL A 24 -2.72 13.39 -0.69
N ALA A 25 -2.93 14.07 0.44
CA ALA A 25 -1.85 14.82 1.10
C ALA A 25 -0.69 13.90 1.54
N LEU A 26 -0.99 12.72 2.08
CA LEU A 26 0.00 11.72 2.46
C LEU A 26 0.72 11.14 1.23
N ALA A 27 0.02 10.94 0.11
CA ALA A 27 0.65 10.47 -1.14
C ALA A 27 1.62 11.50 -1.70
N LEU A 28 1.24 12.78 -1.66
CA LEU A 28 2.11 13.89 -2.04
C LEU A 28 3.29 14.06 -1.08
N LEU A 29 3.12 13.75 0.21
CA LEU A 29 4.19 13.77 1.20
C LEU A 29 5.15 12.58 1.07
N MET A 30 4.66 11.42 0.62
CA MET A 30 5.47 10.22 0.47
C MET A 30 6.61 10.41 -0.53
N LEU A 31 6.36 11.10 -1.65
CA LEU A 31 7.35 11.37 -2.69
C LEU A 31 8.59 12.11 -2.17
N PRO A 32 8.49 13.33 -1.58
CA PRO A 32 9.66 14.04 -1.08
C PRO A 32 10.33 13.33 0.09
N VAL A 33 9.58 12.65 0.97
CA VAL A 33 10.17 11.88 2.08
C VAL A 33 11.01 10.70 1.57
N THR A 34 10.50 9.99 0.55
CA THR A 34 11.24 8.88 -0.07
C THR A 34 12.44 9.39 -0.86
N ALA A 35 12.29 10.48 -1.61
CA ALA A 35 13.40 11.10 -2.33
C ALA A 35 14.51 11.59 -1.40
N LEU A 36 14.15 12.18 -0.25
CA LEU A 36 15.10 12.56 0.78
C LEU A 36 15.83 11.33 1.35
N ALA A 37 15.09 10.25 1.67
CA ALA A 37 15.69 9.03 2.19
C ALA A 37 16.68 8.40 1.19
N ALA A 38 16.34 8.39 -0.11
CA ALA A 38 17.20 7.91 -1.18
C ALA A 38 18.45 8.79 -1.32
N TRP A 39 18.28 10.11 -1.35
CA TRP A 39 19.40 11.05 -1.43
C TRP A 39 20.35 10.92 -0.23
N LEU A 40 19.83 10.76 0.98
CA LEU A 40 20.65 10.53 2.18
C LEU A 40 21.48 9.23 2.08
N ALA A 41 20.94 8.20 1.42
CA ALA A 41 21.65 6.95 1.20
C ALA A 41 22.79 7.09 0.18
N GLU A 42 22.70 8.03 -0.76
CA GLU A 42 23.73 8.28 -1.79
C GLU A 42 24.78 9.32 -1.36
N ALA A 43 24.42 10.25 -0.46
CA ALA A 43 25.25 11.42 -0.13
C ALA A 43 26.33 11.18 0.95
N ASP A 44 26.80 9.95 1.14
CA ASP A 44 27.80 9.56 2.17
C ASP A 44 27.44 10.05 3.60
N VAL A 45 26.14 10.16 3.89
CA VAL A 45 25.63 10.59 5.19
C VAL A 45 25.89 9.46 6.21
N PRO A 46 26.20 9.80 7.49
CA PRO A 46 26.33 8.79 8.53
C PRO A 46 25.11 7.85 8.58
N PRO A 47 25.27 6.57 8.95
CA PRO A 47 24.17 5.59 8.95
C PRO A 47 22.93 6.04 9.74
N ALA A 48 23.13 6.84 10.79
CA ALA A 48 22.04 7.43 11.57
C ALA A 48 21.14 8.37 10.75
N GLY A 49 21.70 9.12 9.79
CA GLY A 49 20.94 9.98 8.88
C GLY A 49 20.10 9.19 7.90
N VAL A 50 20.66 8.12 7.31
CA VAL A 50 19.93 7.20 6.43
C VAL A 50 18.79 6.53 7.20
N ALA A 51 19.05 6.07 8.43
CA ALA A 51 18.04 5.48 9.30
C ALA A 51 16.92 6.47 9.64
N ALA A 52 17.23 7.74 9.88
CA ALA A 52 16.23 8.77 10.11
C ALA A 52 15.35 9.02 8.87
N GLY A 53 15.94 9.02 7.66
CA GLY A 53 15.21 9.10 6.40
C GLY A 53 14.24 7.94 6.23
N LEU A 54 14.70 6.70 6.45
CA LEU A 54 13.86 5.50 6.41
C LEU A 54 12.75 5.55 7.47
N ALA A 55 13.06 6.00 8.69
CA ALA A 55 12.06 6.18 9.74
C ALA A 55 10.96 7.18 9.32
N GLY A 56 11.32 8.24 8.58
CA GLY A 56 10.36 9.15 7.96
C GLY A 56 9.43 8.46 6.96
N VAL A 57 9.98 7.62 6.08
CA VAL A 57 9.20 6.80 5.13
C VAL A 57 8.22 5.89 5.88
N PHE A 58 8.69 5.18 6.91
CA PHE A 58 7.85 4.33 7.75
C PHE A 58 6.77 5.11 8.49
N ALA A 59 7.07 6.31 8.98
CA ALA A 59 6.08 7.16 9.65
C ALA A 59 4.93 7.56 8.70
N VAL A 60 5.24 7.90 7.44
CA VAL A 60 4.20 8.20 6.43
C VAL A 60 3.34 6.96 6.14
N LEU A 61 3.96 5.78 6.02
CA LEU A 61 3.22 4.51 5.85
C LEU A 61 2.30 4.21 7.03
N LEU A 62 2.74 4.46 8.26
CA LEU A 62 1.90 4.30 9.45
C LEU A 62 0.72 5.28 9.45
N LEU A 63 0.90 6.51 8.97
CA LEU A 63 -0.19 7.47 8.81
C LEU A 63 -1.21 7.02 7.76
N PHE A 64 -0.76 6.43 6.65
CA PHE A 64 -1.66 5.80 5.68
C PHE A 64 -2.48 4.68 6.31
N ALA A 65 -1.82 3.78 7.04
CA ALA A 65 -2.50 2.69 7.75
C ALA A 65 -3.51 3.23 8.77
N TYR A 66 -3.16 4.29 9.50
CA TYR A 66 -4.06 4.95 10.44
C TYR A 66 -5.31 5.51 9.74
N GLU A 67 -5.16 6.26 8.64
CA GLU A 67 -6.31 6.80 7.92
C GLU A 67 -7.18 5.69 7.32
N PHE A 68 -6.57 4.60 6.83
CA PHE A 68 -7.30 3.42 6.36
C PHE A 68 -8.13 2.80 7.48
N VAL A 69 -7.54 2.58 8.67
CA VAL A 69 -8.27 2.06 9.85
C VAL A 69 -9.42 2.99 10.24
N GLN A 70 -9.22 4.31 10.18
CA GLN A 70 -10.27 5.27 10.49
C GLN A 70 -11.40 5.26 9.45
N LEU A 71 -11.09 5.01 8.18
CA LEU A 71 -12.10 4.78 7.14
C LEU A 71 -12.88 3.50 7.44
N MET A 72 -12.22 2.38 7.74
CA MET A 72 -12.86 1.09 8.05
C MET A 72 -13.83 1.19 9.24
N ARG A 73 -13.49 1.99 10.25
CA ARG A 73 -14.38 2.26 11.41
C ARG A 73 -15.65 3.02 11.06
N SER A 74 -15.69 3.70 9.91
CA SER A 74 -16.86 4.44 9.45
C SER A 74 -17.78 3.62 8.53
N LEU A 75 -17.38 2.38 8.20
CA LEU A 75 -18.15 1.48 7.35
C LEU A 75 -19.13 0.64 8.17
N ASP A 76 -20.17 0.14 7.49
CA ASP A 76 -21.03 -0.89 8.05
C ASP A 76 -20.29 -2.24 8.18
N GLU A 77 -20.87 -3.18 8.92
CA GLU A 77 -20.23 -4.49 9.18
C GLU A 77 -19.97 -5.28 7.89
N LEU A 78 -20.91 -5.23 6.94
CA LEU A 78 -20.81 -5.96 5.68
C LEU A 78 -19.65 -5.44 4.82
N GLN A 79 -19.56 -4.12 4.63
CA GLN A 79 -18.49 -3.47 3.90
C GLN A 79 -17.16 -3.70 4.58
N HIS A 80 -17.10 -3.57 5.91
CA HIS A 80 -15.88 -3.88 6.66
C HIS A 80 -15.39 -5.30 6.36
N ARG A 81 -16.27 -6.31 6.40
CA ARG A 81 -15.92 -7.70 6.07
C ARG A 81 -15.43 -7.85 4.62
N ILE A 82 -16.09 -7.20 3.66
CA ILE A 82 -15.67 -7.21 2.25
C ILE A 82 -14.27 -6.62 2.09
N HIS A 83 -14.01 -5.47 2.73
CA HIS A 83 -12.72 -4.80 2.70
C HIS A 83 -11.60 -5.64 3.30
N LEU A 84 -11.82 -6.23 4.48
CA LEU A 84 -10.83 -7.11 5.11
C LEU A 84 -10.57 -8.35 4.28
N THR A 85 -11.61 -8.94 3.68
CA THR A 85 -11.45 -10.11 2.80
C THR A 85 -10.62 -9.74 1.57
N ALA A 86 -10.94 -8.63 0.91
CA ALA A 86 -10.17 -8.14 -0.23
C ALA A 86 -8.72 -7.83 0.15
N LEU A 87 -8.49 -7.25 1.33
CA LEU A 87 -7.15 -6.91 1.83
C LEU A 87 -6.31 -8.17 2.09
N VAL A 88 -6.90 -9.18 2.74
CA VAL A 88 -6.25 -10.47 2.99
C VAL A 88 -5.88 -11.13 1.66
N ILE A 89 -6.78 -11.14 0.68
CA ILE A 89 -6.51 -11.72 -0.64
C ILE A 89 -5.40 -10.95 -1.37
N GLY A 90 -5.46 -9.61 -1.36
CA GLY A 90 -4.44 -8.74 -1.94
C GLY A 90 -3.05 -9.03 -1.37
N PHE A 91 -2.92 -9.01 -0.04
CA PHE A 91 -1.64 -9.28 0.64
C PHE A 91 -1.16 -10.73 0.46
N ALA A 92 -2.04 -11.71 0.63
CA ALA A 92 -1.69 -13.12 0.48
C ALA A 92 -1.20 -13.42 -0.94
N SER A 93 -1.85 -12.85 -1.96
CA SER A 93 -1.42 -13.03 -3.36
C SER A 93 -0.01 -12.49 -3.60
N ALA A 94 0.31 -11.30 -3.08
CA ALA A 94 1.64 -10.71 -3.23
C ALA A 94 2.71 -11.52 -2.50
N LEU A 95 2.41 -12.00 -1.28
CA LEU A 95 3.30 -12.88 -0.54
C LEU A 95 3.55 -14.20 -1.26
N LEU A 96 2.51 -14.84 -1.80
CA LEU A 96 2.64 -16.08 -2.56
C LEU A 96 3.51 -15.88 -3.82
N VAL A 97 3.31 -14.78 -4.55
CA VAL A 97 4.12 -14.46 -5.73
C VAL A 97 5.58 -14.21 -5.35
N LEU A 98 5.84 -13.42 -4.30
CA LEU A 98 7.20 -13.15 -3.82
C LEU A 98 7.90 -14.44 -3.37
N MET A 99 7.19 -15.32 -2.65
CA MET A 99 7.72 -16.61 -2.21
C MET A 99 8.03 -17.52 -3.40
N ALA A 100 7.12 -17.61 -4.38
CA ALA A 100 7.32 -18.41 -5.58
C ALA A 100 8.52 -17.92 -6.40
N LEU A 101 8.64 -16.60 -6.59
CA LEU A 101 9.81 -15.99 -7.23
C LEU A 101 11.09 -16.25 -6.43
N GLY A 102 11.01 -16.25 -5.10
CA GLY A 102 12.12 -16.56 -4.21
C GLY A 102 12.64 -17.96 -4.42
N ILE A 103 11.74 -18.95 -4.49
CA ILE A 103 12.05 -20.35 -4.78
C ILE A 103 12.66 -20.48 -6.17
N VAL A 104 12.05 -19.87 -7.20
CA VAL A 104 12.57 -19.91 -8.57
C VAL A 104 13.98 -19.34 -8.64
N SER A 105 14.22 -18.18 -8.01
CA SER A 105 15.54 -17.57 -7.95
C SER A 105 16.55 -18.47 -7.25
N ALA A 106 16.17 -19.11 -6.14
CA ALA A 106 17.05 -20.00 -5.39
C ALA A 106 17.44 -21.25 -6.19
N LEU A 107 16.52 -21.77 -7.02
CA LEU A 107 16.75 -22.97 -7.82
C LEU A 107 17.50 -22.69 -9.14
N THR A 108 17.27 -21.53 -9.74
CA THR A 108 17.73 -21.25 -11.12
C THR A 108 18.85 -20.20 -11.19
N GLY A 109 19.01 -19.38 -10.15
CA GLY A 109 19.92 -18.23 -10.17
C GLY A 109 19.54 -17.14 -11.18
N LEU A 110 18.34 -17.21 -11.80
CA LEU A 110 17.95 -16.31 -12.90
C LEU A 110 17.66 -14.87 -12.46
N ILE A 111 17.39 -14.63 -11.18
CA ILE A 111 17.00 -13.31 -10.66
C ILE A 111 18.18 -12.68 -9.92
N GLY A 112 18.76 -11.64 -10.51
CA GLY A 112 19.82 -10.84 -9.89
C GLY A 112 19.34 -9.95 -8.75
N ALA A 113 20.28 -9.46 -7.92
CA ALA A 113 19.98 -8.62 -6.76
C ALA A 113 19.25 -7.30 -7.11
N GLU A 114 19.59 -6.68 -8.24
CA GLU A 114 18.93 -5.46 -8.71
C GLU A 114 17.46 -5.70 -9.10
N ALA A 115 17.17 -6.86 -9.71
CA ALA A 115 15.81 -7.26 -10.05
C ALA A 115 14.97 -7.50 -8.78
N TRP A 116 15.58 -8.03 -7.71
CA TRP A 116 14.91 -8.20 -6.41
C TRP A 116 14.45 -6.89 -5.79
N ALA A 117 15.26 -5.83 -5.89
CA ALA A 117 14.88 -4.50 -5.42
C ALA A 117 13.65 -3.96 -6.19
N LEU A 118 13.65 -4.10 -7.52
CA LEU A 118 12.52 -3.69 -8.36
C LEU A 118 11.25 -4.51 -8.07
N ILE A 119 11.38 -5.83 -7.93
CA ILE A 119 10.27 -6.72 -7.59
C ILE A 119 9.66 -6.31 -6.24
N ALA A 120 10.49 -6.02 -5.22
CA ALA A 120 10.01 -5.58 -3.92
C ALA A 120 9.24 -4.25 -3.99
N ILE A 121 9.74 -3.30 -4.77
CA ILE A 121 9.08 -1.99 -4.99
C ILE A 121 7.72 -2.18 -5.68
N LEU A 122 7.64 -3.07 -6.68
CA LEU A 122 6.42 -3.30 -7.47
C LEU A 122 5.41 -4.24 -6.80
N ALA A 123 5.85 -5.09 -5.87
CA ALA A 123 4.98 -6.02 -5.18
C ALA A 123 3.90 -5.31 -4.34
N VAL A 124 4.24 -4.18 -3.72
CA VAL A 124 3.30 -3.40 -2.91
C VAL A 124 2.17 -2.81 -3.79
N PRO A 125 2.44 -2.03 -4.87
CA PRO A 125 1.41 -1.61 -5.81
C PRO A 125 0.60 -2.76 -6.41
N ALA A 126 1.24 -3.88 -6.75
CA ALA A 126 0.56 -5.05 -7.30
C ALA A 126 -0.45 -5.65 -6.30
N SER A 127 -0.09 -5.71 -5.01
CA SER A 127 -1.00 -6.15 -3.94
C SER A 127 -2.24 -5.27 -3.83
N PHE A 128 -2.08 -3.95 -3.97
CA PHE A 128 -3.19 -2.99 -3.97
C PHE A 128 -4.09 -3.16 -5.20
N LEU A 129 -3.51 -3.48 -6.36
CA LEU A 129 -4.30 -3.76 -7.57
C LEU A 129 -5.19 -4.99 -7.37
N VAL A 130 -4.64 -6.07 -6.81
CA VAL A 130 -5.43 -7.27 -6.47
C VAL A 130 -6.52 -6.94 -5.46
N TYR A 131 -6.18 -6.19 -4.40
CA TYR A 131 -7.16 -5.69 -3.43
C TYR A 131 -8.31 -4.94 -4.13
N TYR A 132 -8.03 -4.00 -5.03
CA TYR A 132 -9.06 -3.24 -5.73
C TYR A 132 -9.94 -4.12 -6.62
N VAL A 133 -9.36 -5.09 -7.33
CA VAL A 133 -10.12 -6.05 -8.13
C VAL A 133 -11.10 -6.83 -7.24
N PHE A 134 -10.62 -7.40 -6.13
CA PHE A 134 -11.46 -8.17 -5.22
C PHE A 134 -12.50 -7.32 -4.50
N LEU A 135 -12.15 -6.09 -4.13
CA LEU A 135 -13.08 -5.14 -3.57
C LEU A 135 -14.21 -4.83 -4.57
N HIS A 136 -13.87 -4.59 -5.83
CA HIS A 136 -14.84 -4.28 -6.86
C HIS A 136 -15.77 -5.47 -7.17
N VAL A 137 -15.23 -6.69 -7.19
CA VAL A 137 -16.03 -7.93 -7.32
C VAL A 137 -16.94 -8.13 -6.09
N GLY A 138 -16.41 -7.94 -4.88
CA GLY A 138 -17.16 -8.10 -3.63
C GLY A 138 -18.32 -7.10 -3.53
N LEU A 139 -18.08 -5.83 -3.84
CA LEU A 139 -19.09 -4.77 -3.78
C LEU A 139 -20.20 -4.94 -4.83
N ARG A 140 -19.90 -5.48 -6.02
CA ARG A 140 -20.90 -5.72 -7.07
C ARG A 140 -22.03 -6.66 -6.64
N ARG A 141 -21.78 -7.55 -5.70
CA ARG A 141 -22.79 -8.52 -5.22
C ARG A 141 -23.85 -7.87 -4.32
N TYR A 142 -23.59 -6.68 -3.80
CA TYR A 142 -24.41 -6.01 -2.78
C TYR A 142 -24.88 -4.61 -3.21
N ARG A 143 -24.71 -4.26 -4.49
CA ARG A 143 -25.34 -3.11 -5.15
C ARG A 143 -26.55 -3.60 -5.93
#